data_AF-A0A3D4VYG7-F1
#
_entry.id   AF-A0A3D4VYG7-F1
#
_cell.length_a   1.000
_cell.length_b   1.000
_cell.length_c   1.000
_cell.angle_alpha   90.00
_cell.angle_beta   90.00
_cell.angle_gamma   90.00
#
_symmetry.space_group_name_H-M   'P 1'
#
loop_
_entity.id
_entity.type
_entity.pdbx_description
1 polymer ?
#
loop_
_entity_poly.entity_id
_entity_poly.type
_entity_poly.pdbx_seq_one_letter_code
_entity_poly.pdbx_strand_id
1 'polypeptide(L)'
;MMNGILRIQTYRPRQSAPVEGVTVVITGSGFTAHRITDAEGNAEDVAICAPACALSLDENNTTTLPYAVCSLTARKPGYRTVRIQGIQIFAGQ
;
A
#
# COMPACT_ATOMS: atom_id res chain seq x y z
N MET A 1 13.62 13.18 -2.72
CA MET A 1 12.78 11.98 -2.52
C MET A 1 11.61 12.06 -3.47
N MET A 2 11.26 10.95 -4.11
CA MET A 2 10.08 10.85 -4.99
C MET A 2 9.09 9.88 -4.34
N ASN A 3 7.81 10.06 -4.60
CA ASN A 3 6.78 9.20 -4.04
C ASN A 3 6.53 7.99 -4.94
N GLY A 4 6.28 6.83 -4.35
CA GLY A 4 5.53 5.76 -4.99
C GLY A 4 4.05 5.85 -4.62
N ILE A 5 3.21 5.17 -5.36
CA ILE A 5 1.76 5.19 -5.22
C ILE A 5 1.26 3.79 -4.85
N LEU A 6 0.58 3.70 -3.70
CA LEU A 6 -0.17 2.50 -3.35
C LEU A 6 -1.65 2.69 -3.75
N ARG A 7 -2.07 1.95 -4.78
CA ARG A 7 -3.48 1.86 -5.21
C ARG A 7 -4.14 0.64 -4.61
N ILE A 8 -5.35 0.81 -4.09
CA ILE A 8 -6.06 -0.25 -3.37
C ILE A 8 -7.46 -0.38 -3.93
N GLN A 9 -7.81 -1.60 -4.33
CA GLN A 9 -9.15 -2.00 -4.73
C GLN A 9 -9.57 -3.25 -3.97
N THR A 10 -10.86 -3.35 -3.64
CA THR A 10 -11.40 -4.47 -2.88
C THR A 10 -12.59 -5.12 -3.59
N TYR A 11 -12.56 -6.45 -3.66
CA TYR A 11 -13.55 -7.25 -4.38
C TYR A 11 -14.01 -8.44 -3.54
N ARG A 12 -15.25 -8.88 -3.78
CA ARG A 12 -15.76 -10.13 -3.21
C ARG A 12 -15.12 -11.32 -3.91
N PRO A 13 -14.82 -12.40 -3.17
CA PRO A 13 -14.38 -13.65 -3.77
C PRO A 13 -15.38 -14.13 -4.84
N ARG A 14 -14.86 -14.67 -5.95
CA ARG A 14 -15.58 -15.37 -7.04
C ARG A 14 -16.50 -14.53 -7.93
N GLN A 15 -17.11 -13.47 -7.40
CA GLN A 15 -18.02 -12.62 -8.18
C GLN A 15 -17.32 -11.37 -8.74
N SER A 16 -16.09 -11.07 -8.27
CA SER A 16 -15.36 -9.85 -8.60
C SER A 16 -16.18 -8.57 -8.43
N ALA A 17 -17.20 -8.61 -7.57
CA ALA A 17 -18.06 -7.48 -7.28
C ALA A 17 -17.33 -6.55 -6.30
N PRO A 18 -17.29 -5.23 -6.54
CA PRO A 18 -16.62 -4.29 -5.66
C PRO A 18 -17.22 -4.32 -4.24
N VAL A 19 -16.38 -3.99 -3.26
CA VAL A 19 -16.77 -3.93 -1.84
C VAL A 19 -16.57 -2.53 -1.31
N GLU A 20 -17.67 -1.81 -1.16
CA GLU A 20 -17.70 -0.50 -0.53
C GLU A 20 -17.47 -0.58 0.98
N GLY A 21 -16.89 0.48 1.56
CA GLY A 21 -16.82 0.69 2.99
C GLY A 21 -15.87 -0.28 3.70
N VAL A 22 -14.82 -0.73 3.02
CA VAL A 22 -13.70 -1.45 3.64
C VAL A 22 -12.76 -0.42 4.26
N THR A 23 -12.53 -0.50 5.56
CA THR A 23 -11.52 0.33 6.23
C THR A 23 -10.15 -0.27 5.99
N VAL A 24 -9.27 0.50 5.36
CA VAL A 24 -7.89 0.11 5.07
C VAL A 24 -6.94 0.99 5.88
N VAL A 25 -6.09 0.34 6.67
CA VAL A 25 -5.04 0.98 7.47
C VAL A 25 -3.70 0.60 6.88
N ILE A 26 -2.92 1.60 6.46
CA ILE A 26 -1.59 1.44 5.90
C ILE A 26 -0.59 1.99 6.91
N THR A 27 0.42 1.20 7.27
CA THR A 27 1.46 1.59 8.22
C THR A 27 2.83 1.39 7.61
N GLY A 28 3.71 2.38 7.69
CA GLY A 28 5.10 2.26 7.27
C GLY A 28 6.04 2.98 8.23
N SER A 29 7.31 3.11 7.86
CA SER A 29 8.30 3.79 8.70
C SER A 29 7.92 5.25 8.92
N GLY A 30 7.46 5.59 10.12
CA GLY A 30 7.10 6.95 10.52
C GLY A 30 5.76 7.48 9.99
N PHE A 31 4.89 6.64 9.40
CA PHE A 31 3.57 7.09 8.94
C PHE A 31 2.46 6.06 9.15
N THR A 32 1.22 6.55 9.21
CA THR A 32 0.00 5.74 9.15
C THR A 32 -1.04 6.49 8.33
N ALA A 33 -1.65 5.79 7.38
CA ALA A 33 -2.73 6.31 6.54
C ALA A 33 -3.99 5.47 6.72
N HIS A 34 -5.13 6.14 6.70
CA HIS A 34 -6.45 5.53 6.77
C HIS A 34 -7.20 5.84 5.48
N ARG A 35 -7.82 4.80 4.91
CA ARG A 35 -8.64 4.89 3.71
C ARG A 35 -9.92 4.08 3.88
N ILE A 36 -10.96 4.47 3.17
CA ILE A 36 -12.23 3.76 3.08
C ILE A 36 -12.54 3.60 1.60
N THR A 37 -13.00 2.41 1.20
CA THR A 37 -13.35 2.15 -0.20
C THR A 37 -14.70 2.74 -0.59
N ASP A 38 -14.79 3.28 -1.81
CA ASP A 38 -16.02 3.80 -2.44
C ASP A 38 -16.93 2.68 -3.00
N ALA A 39 -18.02 3.07 -3.66
CA ALA A 39 -19.01 2.14 -4.24
C ALA A 39 -18.39 1.20 -5.30
N GLU A 40 -17.38 1.70 -6.01
CA GLU A 40 -16.57 0.97 -6.99
C GLU A 40 -15.45 0.14 -6.34
N GLY A 41 -15.33 0.16 -5.00
CA GLY A 41 -14.39 -0.61 -4.22
C GLY A 41 -12.98 -0.03 -4.20
N ASN A 42 -12.77 1.20 -4.69
CA ASN A 42 -11.48 1.90 -4.71
C ASN A 42 -11.26 2.66 -3.41
N ALA A 43 -10.04 2.62 -2.89
CA ALA A 43 -9.58 3.58 -1.90
C ALA A 43 -8.73 4.65 -2.59
N GLU A 44 -8.77 5.89 -2.07
CA GLU A 44 -7.93 6.99 -2.55
C GLU A 44 -6.44 6.60 -2.48
N ASP A 45 -5.71 6.90 -3.57
CA ASP A 45 -4.28 6.66 -3.72
C ASP A 45 -3.50 7.16 -2.49
N VAL A 46 -2.50 6.36 -2.07
CA VAL A 46 -1.61 6.71 -0.97
C VAL A 46 -0.22 6.98 -1.54
N ALA A 47 0.17 8.25 -1.55
CA ALA A 47 1.53 8.65 -1.86
C ALA A 47 2.46 8.30 -0.68
N ILE A 48 3.47 7.49 -0.95
CA ILE A 48 4.44 7.04 0.06
C ILE A 48 5.82 7.52 -0.38
N CYS A 49 6.48 8.26 0.51
CA CYS A 49 7.84 8.71 0.29
C CYS A 49 8.78 7.49 0.17
N ALA A 50 9.47 7.36 -0.95
CA ALA A 50 10.35 6.24 -1.22
C ALA A 50 11.80 6.71 -1.49
N PRO A 51 12.81 5.92 -1.09
CA PRO A 51 14.19 6.09 -1.53
C PRO A 51 14.32 6.03 -3.06
N ALA A 52 15.42 6.56 -3.59
CA ALA A 52 15.67 6.55 -5.03
C ALA A 52 15.96 5.12 -5.52
N CYS A 53 15.27 4.70 -6.59
CA CYS A 53 15.48 3.39 -7.21
C CYS A 53 16.93 3.19 -7.69
N ALA A 54 17.63 4.27 -8.08
CA ALA A 54 19.04 4.24 -8.47
C ALA A 54 19.98 3.66 -7.40
N LEU A 55 19.57 3.63 -6.12
CA LEU A 55 20.32 2.98 -5.04
C LEU A 55 20.46 1.46 -5.23
N SER A 56 19.62 0.83 -6.07
CA SER A 56 19.79 -0.59 -6.42
C SER A 56 20.90 -0.83 -7.44
N LEU A 57 21.36 0.22 -8.12
CA LEU A 57 22.42 0.17 -9.14
C LEU A 57 23.80 0.54 -8.57
N ASP A 58 23.83 1.11 -7.36
CA ASP A 58 25.08 1.43 -6.67
C ASP A 58 25.60 0.19 -5.93
N GLU A 59 26.69 -0.39 -6.44
CA GLU A 59 27.36 -1.55 -5.85
C GLU A 59 27.89 -1.31 -4.42
N ASN A 60 28.09 -0.05 -4.03
CA ASN A 60 28.56 0.31 -2.69
C ASN A 60 27.40 0.47 -1.69
N ASN A 61 26.15 0.53 -2.16
CA ASN A 61 25.00 0.67 -1.28
C ASN A 61 24.68 -0.67 -0.60
N THR A 62 25.11 -0.80 0.65
CA THR A 62 24.92 -2.02 1.46
C THR A 62 23.94 -1.83 2.63
N THR A 63 23.45 -0.61 2.85
CA THR A 63 22.71 -0.25 4.07
C THR A 63 21.34 0.34 3.82
N THR A 64 21.11 0.99 2.67
CA THR A 64 19.85 1.67 2.37
C THR A 64 19.02 0.85 1.41
N LEU A 65 17.78 0.53 1.78
CA LEU A 65 16.86 -0.13 0.88
C LEU A 65 16.48 0.82 -0.27
N PRO A 66 16.48 0.37 -1.54
CA PRO A 66 16.09 1.21 -2.68
C PRO A 66 14.56 1.37 -2.84
N TYR A 67 13.80 1.14 -1.75
CA TYR A 67 12.34 1.19 -1.69
C TYR A 67 11.87 1.45 -0.25
N ALA A 68 10.66 1.98 -0.11
CA ALA A 68 9.98 2.05 1.18
C ALA A 68 9.28 0.72 1.48
N VAL A 69 9.05 0.44 2.75
CA VAL A 69 8.30 -0.75 3.19
C VAL A 69 7.07 -0.30 3.99
N CYS A 70 5.90 -0.83 3.62
CA CYS A 70 4.67 -0.63 4.38
C CYS A 70 3.90 -1.95 4.58
N SER A 71 2.90 -1.90 5.45
CA SER A 71 1.95 -2.97 5.72
C SER A 71 0.54 -2.43 5.61
N LEU A 72 -0.40 -3.30 5.26
CA LEU A 72 -1.79 -2.97 5.05
C LEU A 72 -2.68 -3.91 5.85
N THR A 73 -3.69 -3.37 6.53
CA THR A 73 -4.77 -4.13 7.16
C THR A 73 -6.11 -3.63 6.62
N ALA A 74 -6.88 -4.51 5.99
CA ALA A 74 -8.23 -4.22 5.48
C ALA A 74 -9.29 -4.92 6.33
N ARG A 75 -10.29 -4.17 6.80
CA ARG A 75 -11.35 -4.63 7.70
C ARG A 75 -12.72 -4.15 7.24
N LYS A 76 -13.69 -5.05 7.31
CA LYS A 76 -15.12 -4.76 7.16
C LYS A 76 -15.91 -5.74 8.02
N PRO A 77 -16.91 -5.30 8.82
CA PRO A 77 -17.79 -6.21 9.54
C PRO A 77 -18.43 -7.24 8.60
N GLY A 78 -18.47 -8.51 9.01
CA GLY A 78 -18.94 -9.62 8.18
C GLY A 78 -17.92 -10.18 7.19
N TYR A 79 -16.71 -9.60 7.10
CA TYR A 79 -15.62 -10.09 6.27
C TYR A 79 -14.42 -10.52 7.12
N ARG A 80 -13.67 -11.49 6.63
CA ARG A 80 -12.37 -11.84 7.23
C ARG A 80 -11.40 -10.67 7.02
N THR A 81 -10.70 -10.28 8.08
CA THR A 81 -9.64 -9.26 8.01
C THR A 81 -8.51 -9.75 7.13
N VAL A 82 -8.06 -8.91 6.21
CA VAL A 82 -6.89 -9.15 5.35
C VAL A 82 -5.71 -8.35 5.89
N ARG A 83 -4.55 -8.99 5.98
CA ARG A 83 -3.28 -8.36 6.37
C ARG A 83 -2.23 -8.69 5.33
N ILE A 84 -1.55 -7.66 4.82
CA ILE A 84 -0.43 -7.77 3.89
C ILE A 84 0.74 -7.04 4.54
N GLN A 85 1.88 -7.70 4.63
CA GLN A 85 3.09 -7.17 5.27
C GLN A 85 4.24 -7.14 4.26
N GLY A 86 5.18 -6.20 4.46
CA GLY A 86 6.38 -6.13 3.64
C GLY A 86 6.14 -5.63 2.21
N ILE A 87 5.11 -4.80 1.99
CA ILE A 87 4.83 -4.20 0.69
C ILE A 87 5.98 -3.24 0.36
N GLN A 88 6.68 -3.50 -0.74
CA GLN A 88 7.77 -2.65 -1.23
C GLN A 88 7.21 -1.59 -2.18
N ILE A 89 7.52 -0.32 -1.91
CA ILE A 89 7.08 0.83 -2.69
C ILE A 89 8.29 1.52 -3.29
N PHE A 90 8.35 1.55 -4.62
CA PHE A 90 9.42 2.18 -5.38
C PHE A 90 9.04 3.62 -5.76
N ALA A 91 10.04 4.50 -5.78
CA ALA A 91 9.85 5.88 -6.21
C ALA A 91 9.40 5.94 -7.68
N GLY A 92 8.33 6.71 -7.96
CA GLY A 92 7.82 6.95 -9.31
C GLY A 92 6.95 5.85 -9.91
N GLN A 93 6.55 4.85 -9.11
CA GLN A 93 5.69 3.73 -9.50
C GLN A 93 4.43 3.66 -8.64
#